data_AF-A0A4R1WYT5-F1
#
_entry.id   AF-A0A4R1WYT5-F1
#
_cell.length_a   1.000
_cell.length_b   1.000
_cell.length_c   1.000
_cell.angle_alpha   90.00
_cell.angle_beta   90.00
_cell.angle_gamma   90.00
#
_symmetry.space_group_name_H-M   'P 1'
#
loop_
_entity.id
_entity.type
_entity.pdbx_description
1 polymer ?
#
loop_
_entity_poly.entity_id
_entity_poly.type
_entity_poly.pdbx_seq_one_letter_code
_entity_poly.pdbx_strand_id
1 'polypeptide(L)'
;MQVDFAWFSSDEVSQVYTSDRSITFESGGILRLLLTSAGVKNASIHRALVELLGKPIADSSALCIPTAQYGHPMVGPGVGAWQFISGNSENPMVDLGWKSVGVLELTALPSIDEERWVPMVRETDVLLVAGGDALYLCHWMRQSGLADLLPSLSETVWVGLSAGSMVMTPRIGEDFVQWRPPAGDDSTLGIVDFSICPHLAQEGMPGNSMAEAEQWAAGISGPAYAMDDETAIRVVDGTVEVVSEGHWKHFPPR
;
A
#
# COMPACT_ATOMS: atom_id res chain seq x y z
N MET A 1 0.65 -36.23 3.84
CA MET A 1 -0.25 -36.69 2.76
C MET A 1 0.16 -35.95 1.52
N GLN A 2 0.73 -36.68 0.56
CA GLN A 2 1.28 -36.17 -0.69
C GLN A 2 0.10 -35.81 -1.60
N VAL A 3 0.09 -34.61 -2.19
CA VAL A 3 -0.89 -34.26 -3.23
C VAL A 3 -0.16 -33.64 -4.41
N ASP A 4 -0.42 -34.27 -5.55
CA ASP A 4 0.21 -34.13 -6.85
C ASP A 4 -0.18 -32.83 -7.57
N PHE A 5 0.73 -32.38 -8.43
CA PHE A 5 0.58 -31.26 -9.34
C PHE A 5 0.00 -31.72 -10.69
N ALA A 6 -0.96 -30.98 -11.25
CA ALA A 6 -1.33 -31.07 -12.67
C ALA A 6 -1.81 -29.70 -13.19
N TRP A 7 -1.36 -29.35 -14.41
CA TRP A 7 -1.49 -28.06 -15.09
C TRP A 7 -2.34 -28.16 -16.39
N PHE A 8 -2.90 -27.01 -16.80
CA PHE A 8 -3.63 -26.64 -18.06
C PHE A 8 -5.11 -27.11 -18.18
N SER A 9 -6.06 -26.40 -18.78
CA SER A 9 -6.19 -25.14 -19.57
C SER A 9 -7.68 -24.74 -19.59
N SER A 10 -8.00 -23.44 -19.74
CA SER A 10 -9.18 -23.01 -20.51
C SER A 10 -9.03 -21.57 -21.01
N ASP A 11 -9.10 -21.40 -22.33
CA ASP A 11 -9.19 -20.14 -23.07
C ASP A 11 -10.59 -19.48 -22.96
N GLU A 12 -10.63 -18.23 -23.42
CA GLU A 12 -11.76 -17.32 -23.68
C GLU A 12 -12.35 -16.53 -22.49
N VAL A 13 -11.86 -15.28 -22.34
CA VAL A 13 -12.74 -14.10 -22.34
C VAL A 13 -12.01 -12.93 -23.02
N SER A 14 -12.57 -12.45 -24.13
CA SER A 14 -12.11 -11.27 -24.87
C SER A 14 -12.67 -9.97 -24.28
N GLN A 15 -11.76 -8.99 -24.10
CA GLN A 15 -11.86 -7.53 -24.21
C GLN A 15 -13.11 -6.81 -23.66
N VAL A 16 -12.93 -5.94 -22.64
CA VAL A 16 -13.27 -4.50 -22.68
C VAL A 16 -12.43 -3.72 -21.63
N TYR A 17 -12.02 -2.49 -21.98
CA TYR A 17 -11.53 -1.36 -21.15
C TYR A 17 -10.01 -1.21 -20.94
N THR A 18 -9.38 -0.54 -21.91
CA THR A 18 -8.25 0.36 -21.67
C THR A 18 -8.77 1.79 -21.49
N SER A 19 -8.57 2.38 -20.31
CA SER A 19 -8.32 3.82 -20.21
C SER A 19 -7.15 4.00 -19.27
N ASP A 20 -5.95 4.05 -19.86
CA ASP A 20 -4.74 4.46 -19.17
C ASP A 20 -4.84 5.97 -18.93
N ARG A 21 -5.47 6.35 -17.81
CA ARG A 21 -5.57 7.75 -17.38
C ARG A 21 -4.29 8.06 -16.62
N SER A 22 -3.38 8.78 -17.26
CA SER A 22 -2.21 9.36 -16.60
C SER A 22 -2.69 10.36 -15.55
N ILE A 23 -2.38 10.10 -14.28
CA ILE A 23 -2.66 11.03 -13.17
C ILE A 23 -1.60 12.14 -13.22
N THR A 24 -2.00 13.36 -13.55
CA THR A 24 -1.12 14.55 -13.53
C THR A 24 -1.31 15.33 -12.23
N PHE A 25 -0.25 15.52 -11.46
CA PHE A 25 -0.26 16.37 -10.26
C PHE A 25 0.07 17.81 -10.64
N GLU A 26 -0.86 18.75 -10.43
CA GLU A 26 -0.55 20.18 -10.40
C GLU A 26 -0.07 20.57 -8.99
N SER A 27 0.81 21.57 -8.90
CA SER A 27 1.62 21.93 -7.73
C SER A 27 0.85 22.59 -6.57
N GLY A 28 -0.16 21.92 -6.03
CA GLY A 28 -0.80 22.24 -4.76
C GLY A 28 -0.80 21.01 -3.86
N GLY A 29 -0.04 21.06 -2.76
CA GLY A 29 0.04 20.07 -1.66
C GLY A 29 -0.07 18.60 -2.08
N ILE A 30 1.07 17.92 -2.24
CA ILE A 30 1.06 16.47 -2.55
C ILE A 30 0.56 15.71 -1.31
N LEU A 31 -0.29 14.70 -1.53
CA LEU A 31 -0.76 13.74 -0.52
C LEU A 31 0.38 13.36 0.46
N ARG A 32 0.11 13.46 1.76
CA ARG A 32 1.08 13.13 2.81
C ARG A 32 1.16 11.62 3.00
N LEU A 33 2.35 11.05 2.92
CA LEU A 33 2.53 9.59 2.96
C LEU A 33 3.37 9.15 4.16
N LEU A 34 2.96 8.05 4.79
CA LEU A 34 3.77 7.21 5.66
C LEU A 34 3.75 5.79 5.10
N LEU A 35 4.82 5.42 4.41
CA LEU A 35 4.96 4.15 3.69
C LEU A 35 5.74 3.16 4.58
N THR A 36 5.03 2.30 5.30
CA THR A 36 5.62 1.36 6.27
C THR A 36 5.83 -0.03 5.68
N SER A 37 6.78 -0.79 6.22
CA SER A 37 6.91 -2.22 5.92
C SER A 37 5.85 -3.04 6.66
N ALA A 38 5.72 -2.85 7.99
CA ALA A 38 4.84 -3.64 8.86
C ALA A 38 3.92 -2.81 9.79
N GLY A 39 3.55 -1.60 9.37
CA GLY A 39 2.68 -0.71 10.15
C GLY A 39 3.49 0.12 11.16
N VAL A 40 2.81 0.61 12.19
CA VAL A 40 3.39 1.53 13.20
C VAL A 40 4.06 0.73 14.32
N LYS A 41 5.22 0.12 14.02
CA LYS A 41 5.89 -0.85 14.90
C LYS A 41 6.68 -0.25 16.06
N ASN A 42 7.15 0.99 15.92
CA ASN A 42 8.01 1.64 16.91
C ASN A 42 7.67 3.11 17.16
N ALA A 43 8.35 3.69 18.16
CA ALA A 43 8.11 5.04 18.63
C ALA A 43 8.46 6.10 17.57
N SER A 44 9.47 5.83 16.73
CA SER A 44 9.86 6.74 15.65
C SER A 44 8.79 6.82 14.57
N ILE A 45 8.26 5.68 14.10
CA ILE A 45 7.15 5.64 13.12
C ILE A 45 5.88 6.26 13.72
N HIS A 46 5.58 5.96 14.99
CA HIS A 46 4.43 6.56 15.68
C HIS A 46 4.55 8.10 15.74
N ARG A 47 5.73 8.62 16.06
CA ARG A 47 5.96 10.08 16.09
C ARG A 47 5.79 10.71 14.72
N ALA A 48 6.36 10.09 13.68
CA ALA A 48 6.19 10.56 12.30
C ALA A 48 4.71 10.60 11.90
N LEU A 49 3.92 9.59 12.27
CA LEU A 49 2.47 9.60 12.05
C LEU A 49 1.77 10.79 12.74
N VAL A 50 2.05 11.01 14.02
CA VAL A 50 1.46 12.15 14.77
C VAL A 50 1.87 13.50 14.17
N GLU A 51 3.12 13.64 13.74
CA GLU A 51 3.59 14.85 13.04
C GLU A 51 2.88 15.07 11.70
N LEU A 52 2.65 14.01 10.92
CA LEU A 52 1.90 14.09 9.67
C LEU A 52 0.44 14.50 9.89
N LEU A 53 -0.20 13.97 10.93
CA LEU A 53 -1.57 14.31 11.32
C LEU A 53 -1.70 15.74 11.85
N GLY A 54 -0.65 16.28 12.48
CA GLY A 54 -0.68 17.59 13.13
C GLY A 54 -1.54 17.64 14.40
N LYS A 55 -2.08 16.50 14.85
CA LYS A 55 -2.92 16.33 16.03
C LYS A 55 -2.80 14.90 16.59
N PRO A 56 -3.22 14.64 17.84
CA PRO A 56 -3.21 13.29 18.39
C PRO A 56 -4.02 12.28 17.57
N ILE A 57 -3.60 11.02 17.55
CA ILE A 57 -4.34 9.91 16.92
C ILE A 57 -5.77 9.80 17.48
N ALA A 58 -5.93 9.99 18.79
CA ALA A 58 -7.23 9.96 19.46
C ALA A 58 -8.21 11.07 19.03
N ASP A 59 -7.72 12.12 18.35
CA ASP A 59 -8.53 13.22 17.79
C ASP A 59 -8.68 13.11 16.26
N SER A 60 -8.13 12.04 15.67
CA SER A 60 -8.09 11.79 14.23
C SER A 60 -9.07 10.69 13.81
N SER A 61 -9.79 10.94 12.72
CA SER A 61 -10.68 9.98 12.06
C SER A 61 -9.92 9.18 11.00
N ALA A 62 -10.23 7.89 10.92
CA ALA A 62 -9.58 6.97 9.98
C ALA A 62 -10.60 6.21 9.13
N LEU A 63 -10.21 5.91 7.89
CA LEU A 63 -10.83 4.88 7.07
C LEU A 63 -9.80 3.79 6.78
N CYS A 64 -10.13 2.53 7.08
CA CYS A 64 -9.28 1.41 6.75
C CYS A 64 -9.69 0.75 5.42
N ILE A 65 -8.70 0.36 4.63
CA ILE A 65 -8.85 -0.23 3.29
C ILE A 65 -8.23 -1.65 3.32
N PRO A 66 -9.06 -2.70 3.47
CA PRO A 66 -8.57 -4.09 3.55
C PRO A 66 -8.28 -4.72 2.19
N THR A 67 -8.67 -4.06 1.09
CA THR A 67 -8.85 -4.66 -0.24
C THR A 67 -7.63 -5.43 -0.76
N ALA A 68 -6.40 -5.00 -0.46
CA ALA A 68 -5.18 -5.70 -0.88
C ALA A 68 -5.17 -7.18 -0.45
N GLN A 69 -5.72 -7.49 0.72
CA GLN A 69 -5.69 -8.83 1.29
C GLN A 69 -6.45 -9.86 0.45
N TYR A 70 -7.50 -9.44 -0.26
CA TYR A 70 -8.35 -10.36 -1.03
C TYR A 70 -7.62 -10.99 -2.22
N GLY A 71 -6.67 -10.26 -2.81
CA GLY A 71 -5.85 -10.76 -3.92
C GLY A 71 -4.66 -11.61 -3.50
N HIS A 72 -4.26 -11.58 -2.22
CA HIS A 72 -3.04 -12.25 -1.76
C HIS A 72 -3.30 -13.73 -1.47
N PRO A 73 -2.57 -14.68 -2.09
CA PRO A 73 -2.87 -16.12 -2.03
C PRO A 73 -2.80 -16.72 -0.62
N MET A 74 -1.95 -16.17 0.26
CA MET A 74 -1.84 -16.65 1.65
C MET A 74 -2.72 -15.90 2.67
N VAL A 75 -3.34 -14.79 2.27
CA VAL A 75 -4.19 -14.00 3.19
C VAL A 75 -5.65 -14.23 2.79
N GLY A 76 -5.98 -13.86 1.55
CA GLY A 76 -7.31 -13.97 0.98
C GLY A 76 -8.38 -13.18 1.74
N PRO A 77 -9.64 -13.26 1.30
CA PRO A 77 -10.77 -12.81 2.10
C PRO A 77 -10.93 -13.71 3.34
N GLY A 78 -11.37 -13.14 4.46
CA GLY A 78 -11.71 -13.90 5.67
C GLY A 78 -11.10 -13.33 6.94
N VAL A 79 -10.44 -14.20 7.72
CA VAL A 79 -9.96 -13.87 9.07
C VAL A 79 -8.94 -12.73 9.05
N GLY A 80 -8.03 -12.69 8.07
CA GLY A 80 -7.03 -11.61 7.96
C GLY A 80 -7.68 -10.22 7.77
N ALA A 81 -8.71 -10.14 6.92
CA ALA A 81 -9.46 -8.91 6.69
C ALA A 81 -10.22 -8.47 7.93
N TRP A 82 -10.86 -9.41 8.61
CA TRP A 82 -11.51 -9.12 9.88
C TRP A 82 -10.51 -8.68 10.96
N GLN A 83 -9.35 -9.33 11.07
CA GLN A 83 -8.30 -8.98 12.04
C GLN A 83 -7.79 -7.56 11.80
N PHE A 84 -7.51 -7.20 10.54
CA PHE A 84 -7.11 -5.84 10.19
C PHE A 84 -8.21 -4.82 10.54
N ILE A 85 -9.44 -5.04 10.09
CA ILE A 85 -10.59 -4.14 10.33
C ILE A 85 -10.89 -3.98 11.83
N SER A 86 -10.74 -5.04 12.61
CA SER A 86 -11.04 -5.03 14.05
C SER A 86 -9.88 -4.57 14.93
N GLY A 87 -8.71 -4.29 14.35
CA GLY A 87 -7.49 -3.96 15.12
C GLY A 87 -6.91 -5.15 15.89
N ASN A 88 -7.16 -6.39 15.43
CA ASN A 88 -6.60 -7.62 16.01
C ASN A 88 -5.51 -8.23 15.12
N SER A 89 -4.91 -7.46 14.20
CA SER A 89 -3.75 -7.88 13.42
C SER A 89 -2.45 -7.69 14.21
N GLU A 90 -1.40 -8.44 13.85
CA GLU A 90 -0.07 -8.31 14.47
C GLU A 90 0.67 -7.01 14.09
N ASN A 91 0.22 -6.36 13.02
CA ASN A 91 0.76 -5.13 12.49
C ASN A 91 -0.10 -3.94 12.96
N PRO A 92 0.41 -3.07 13.85
CA PRO A 92 -0.37 -1.97 14.42
C PRO A 92 -0.75 -0.95 13.38
N MET A 93 -2.06 -0.73 13.22
CA MET A 93 -2.65 0.21 12.25
C MET A 93 -3.99 0.73 12.77
N VAL A 94 -5.01 -0.14 12.83
CA VAL A 94 -6.38 0.20 13.21
C VAL A 94 -6.55 0.31 14.73
N ASP A 95 -5.71 -0.39 15.49
CA ASP A 95 -5.68 -0.50 16.95
C ASP A 95 -4.99 0.67 17.67
N LEU A 96 -4.53 1.68 16.94
CA LEU A 96 -3.77 2.82 17.49
C LEU A 96 -4.61 3.81 18.32
N GLY A 97 -5.91 3.55 18.51
CA GLY A 97 -6.78 4.36 19.36
C GLY A 97 -7.37 5.59 18.66
N TRP A 98 -7.70 5.48 17.37
CA TRP A 98 -8.35 6.53 16.58
C TRP A 98 -9.66 7.03 17.20
N LYS A 99 -10.01 8.29 16.94
CA LYS A 99 -11.31 8.87 17.32
C LYS A 99 -12.48 8.04 16.78
N SER A 100 -12.34 7.60 15.53
CA SER A 100 -13.30 6.76 14.82
C SER A 100 -12.58 6.03 13.69
N VAL A 101 -12.99 4.80 13.42
CA VAL A 101 -12.53 4.02 12.26
C VAL A 101 -13.74 3.57 11.45
N GLY A 102 -13.77 3.91 10.17
CA GLY A 102 -14.69 3.33 9.18
C GLY A 102 -13.95 2.36 8.26
N VAL A 103 -14.71 1.59 7.46
CA VAL A 103 -14.15 0.67 6.46
C VAL A 103 -14.51 1.19 5.08
N LEU A 104 -13.49 1.40 4.24
CA LEU A 104 -13.64 1.77 2.84
C LEU A 104 -13.30 0.57 1.96
N GLU A 105 -14.33 -0.20 1.59
CA GLU A 105 -14.20 -1.37 0.74
C GLU A 105 -14.24 -0.99 -0.74
N LEU A 106 -13.09 -0.96 -1.40
CA LEU A 106 -12.97 -0.48 -2.80
C LEU A 106 -13.78 -1.32 -3.78
N THR A 107 -13.96 -2.62 -3.50
CA THR A 107 -14.74 -3.51 -4.38
C THR A 107 -16.24 -3.19 -4.41
N ALA A 108 -16.75 -2.53 -3.36
CA ALA A 108 -18.15 -2.12 -3.26
C ALA A 108 -18.42 -0.76 -3.92
N LEU A 109 -17.42 0.11 -4.00
CA LEU A 109 -17.60 1.50 -4.44
C LEU A 109 -18.18 1.64 -5.86
N PRO A 110 -17.82 0.82 -6.87
CA PRO A 110 -18.43 0.92 -8.20
C PRO A 110 -19.95 0.67 -8.24
N SER A 111 -20.53 0.12 -7.16
CA SER A 111 -21.97 -0.17 -7.07
C SER A 111 -22.79 0.95 -6.42
N ILE A 112 -22.16 2.04 -5.97
CA ILE A 112 -22.80 3.16 -5.28
C ILE A 112 -22.34 4.50 -5.86
N ASP A 113 -23.23 5.50 -5.80
CA ASP A 113 -22.91 6.85 -6.32
C ASP A 113 -21.80 7.54 -5.50
N GLU A 114 -20.96 8.33 -6.17
CA GLU A 114 -19.82 9.05 -5.57
C GLU A 114 -20.23 9.97 -4.42
N GLU A 115 -21.43 10.58 -4.49
CA GLU A 115 -21.96 11.47 -3.45
C GLU A 115 -22.11 10.77 -2.09
N ARG A 116 -22.12 9.43 -2.06
CA ARG A 116 -22.25 8.66 -0.81
C ARG A 116 -20.94 8.41 -0.10
N TRP A 117 -19.80 8.48 -0.79
CA TRP A 117 -18.51 8.05 -0.22
C TRP A 117 -17.38 9.08 -0.42
N VAL A 118 -17.36 9.82 -1.52
CA VAL A 118 -16.31 10.82 -1.79
C VAL A 118 -16.23 11.90 -0.70
N PRO A 119 -17.35 12.47 -0.19
CA PRO A 119 -17.28 13.44 0.90
C PRO A 119 -16.61 12.86 2.16
N MET A 120 -16.94 11.63 2.53
CA MET A 120 -16.35 10.94 3.67
C MET A 120 -14.83 10.76 3.51
N VAL A 121 -14.37 10.38 2.32
CA VAL A 121 -12.92 10.21 2.05
C VAL A 121 -12.18 11.55 2.14
N ARG A 122 -12.76 12.64 1.60
CA ARG A 122 -12.16 13.98 1.67
C ARG A 122 -12.12 14.58 3.07
N GLU A 123 -13.09 14.23 3.91
CA GLU A 123 -13.19 14.74 5.28
C GLU A 123 -12.40 13.92 6.31
N THR A 124 -11.99 12.70 5.95
CA THR A 124 -11.23 11.81 6.83
C THR A 124 -9.77 12.26 6.94
N ASP A 125 -9.21 12.18 8.14
CA ASP A 125 -7.84 12.61 8.40
C ASP A 125 -6.80 11.63 7.85
N VAL A 126 -7.08 10.32 7.89
CA VAL A 126 -6.15 9.27 7.44
C VAL A 126 -6.81 8.10 6.72
N LEU A 127 -6.15 7.61 5.67
CA LEU A 127 -6.43 6.33 5.03
C LEU A 127 -5.41 5.29 5.51
N LEU A 128 -5.88 4.22 6.15
CA LEU A 128 -5.08 3.10 6.65
C LEU A 128 -5.17 1.93 5.68
N VAL A 129 -4.11 1.63 4.96
CA VAL A 129 -4.17 0.71 3.81
C VAL A 129 -3.39 -0.55 4.07
N ALA A 130 -4.11 -1.67 4.09
CA ALA A 130 -3.56 -2.96 4.49
C ALA A 130 -2.49 -3.49 3.53
N GLY A 131 -1.68 -4.42 4.05
CA GLY A 131 -0.86 -5.31 3.23
C GLY A 131 -1.69 -6.35 2.49
N GLY A 132 -1.05 -7.12 1.62
CA GLY A 132 -1.72 -8.08 0.73
C GLY A 132 -1.09 -8.03 -0.65
N ASP A 133 -1.91 -8.04 -1.71
CA ASP A 133 -1.45 -7.93 -3.09
C ASP A 133 -1.54 -6.48 -3.59
N ALA A 134 -0.41 -5.92 -4.00
CA ALA A 134 -0.30 -4.52 -4.41
C ALA A 134 -0.97 -4.25 -5.78
N LEU A 135 -0.99 -5.22 -6.69
CA LEU A 135 -1.58 -5.05 -8.02
C LEU A 135 -3.10 -5.22 -8.00
N TYR A 136 -3.61 -6.09 -7.14
CA TYR A 136 -5.04 -6.21 -6.85
C TYR A 136 -5.55 -4.92 -6.19
N LEU A 137 -4.81 -4.38 -5.22
CA LEU A 137 -5.11 -3.08 -4.64
C LEU A 137 -5.08 -1.98 -5.70
N CYS A 138 -4.00 -1.90 -6.50
CA CYS A 138 -3.87 -0.91 -7.57
C CYS A 138 -5.04 -0.97 -8.56
N HIS A 139 -5.44 -2.18 -8.95
CA HIS A 139 -6.57 -2.40 -9.83
C HIS A 139 -7.86 -1.82 -9.23
N TRP A 140 -8.19 -2.17 -7.98
CA TRP A 140 -9.41 -1.68 -7.35
C TRP A 140 -9.36 -0.20 -6.96
N MET A 141 -8.19 0.39 -6.73
CA MET A 141 -8.06 1.84 -6.60
C MET A 141 -8.43 2.55 -7.90
N ARG A 142 -7.99 2.02 -9.05
CA ARG A 142 -8.36 2.55 -10.37
C ARG A 142 -9.83 2.31 -10.68
N GLN A 143 -10.34 1.09 -10.47
CA GLN A 143 -11.74 0.75 -10.77
C GLN A 143 -12.75 1.47 -9.88
N SER A 144 -12.41 1.73 -8.62
CA SER A 144 -13.30 2.43 -7.68
C SER A 144 -13.32 3.95 -7.86
N GLY A 145 -12.40 4.52 -8.64
CA GLY A 145 -12.20 5.96 -8.75
C GLY A 145 -11.40 6.58 -7.59
N LEU A 146 -10.98 5.80 -6.58
CA LEU A 146 -10.14 6.32 -5.50
C LEU A 146 -8.80 6.88 -6.01
N ALA A 147 -8.20 6.24 -7.03
CA ALA A 147 -6.95 6.71 -7.62
C ALA A 147 -7.08 8.12 -8.21
N ASP A 148 -8.20 8.41 -8.89
CA ASP A 148 -8.49 9.73 -9.49
C ASP A 148 -8.74 10.79 -8.39
N LEU A 149 -9.13 10.38 -7.18
CA LEU A 149 -9.39 11.27 -6.05
C LEU A 149 -8.11 11.72 -5.32
N LEU A 150 -7.05 10.89 -5.32
CA LEU A 150 -5.82 11.13 -4.55
C LEU A 150 -5.23 12.55 -4.71
N PRO A 151 -5.16 13.16 -5.92
CA PRO A 151 -4.62 14.51 -6.07
C PRO A 151 -5.42 15.58 -5.30
N SER A 152 -6.69 15.33 -4.97
CA SER A 152 -7.52 16.26 -4.20
C SER A 152 -7.41 16.11 -2.68
N LEU A 153 -6.65 15.10 -2.21
CA LEU A 153 -6.56 14.73 -0.79
C LEU A 153 -5.30 15.32 -0.14
N SER A 154 -4.97 16.58 -0.42
CA SER A 154 -3.74 17.24 0.08
C SER A 154 -3.66 17.27 1.62
N GLU A 155 -4.82 17.30 2.29
CA GLU A 155 -4.91 17.30 3.75
C GLU A 155 -5.06 15.89 4.35
N THR A 156 -5.20 14.85 3.55
CA THR A 156 -5.33 13.48 4.07
C THR A 156 -3.95 12.85 4.23
N VAL A 157 -3.76 12.06 5.28
CA VAL A 157 -2.56 11.21 5.45
C VAL A 157 -2.85 9.83 4.86
N TRP A 158 -1.95 9.29 4.05
CA TRP A 158 -1.95 7.88 3.67
C TRP A 158 -0.96 7.11 4.52
N VAL A 159 -1.42 6.07 5.23
CA VAL A 159 -0.54 5.12 5.92
C VAL A 159 -0.64 3.79 5.20
N GLY A 160 0.44 3.42 4.51
CA GLY A 160 0.55 2.15 3.81
C GLY A 160 1.23 1.09 4.68
N LEU A 161 0.69 -0.12 4.67
CA LEU A 161 1.33 -1.32 5.21
C LEU A 161 1.72 -2.22 4.03
N SER A 162 3.00 -2.53 3.87
CA SER A 162 3.48 -3.50 2.85
C SER A 162 2.92 -3.17 1.45
N ALA A 163 2.02 -3.98 0.88
CA ALA A 163 1.32 -3.68 -0.37
C ALA A 163 0.64 -2.29 -0.42
N GLY A 164 0.07 -1.83 0.70
CA GLY A 164 -0.49 -0.47 0.84
C GLY A 164 0.57 0.63 0.72
N SER A 165 1.85 0.32 0.95
CA SER A 165 2.98 1.21 0.66
C SER A 165 3.44 1.06 -0.80
N MET A 166 3.58 -0.18 -1.26
CA MET A 166 4.07 -0.50 -2.60
C MET A 166 3.16 0.04 -3.71
N VAL A 167 1.84 0.10 -3.49
CA VAL A 167 0.89 0.63 -4.49
C VAL A 167 1.17 2.10 -4.86
N MET A 168 1.81 2.86 -3.97
CA MET A 168 2.18 4.26 -4.22
C MET A 168 3.41 4.41 -5.13
N THR A 169 4.19 3.35 -5.29
CA THR A 169 5.41 3.34 -6.10
C THR A 169 5.07 3.27 -7.60
N PRO A 170 6.04 3.47 -8.52
CA PRO A 170 5.81 3.29 -9.95
C PRO A 170 5.65 1.83 -10.34
N ARG A 171 6.36 0.93 -9.68
CA ARG A 171 6.34 -0.52 -9.94
C ARG A 171 6.91 -1.31 -8.78
N ILE A 172 6.49 -2.57 -8.69
CA ILE A 172 6.85 -3.46 -7.58
C ILE A 172 7.91 -4.50 -7.91
N GLY A 173 8.20 -4.76 -9.20
CA GLY A 173 9.06 -5.88 -9.61
C GLY A 173 8.29 -7.20 -9.72
N GLU A 174 8.63 -8.00 -10.73
CA GLU A 174 8.01 -9.31 -11.02
C GLU A 174 7.97 -10.26 -9.81
N ASP A 175 8.98 -10.20 -8.94
CA ASP A 175 9.07 -11.06 -7.75
C ASP A 175 7.92 -10.85 -6.75
N PHE A 176 7.27 -9.69 -6.79
CA PHE A 176 6.14 -9.35 -5.92
C PHE A 176 4.77 -9.52 -6.61
N VAL A 177 4.73 -9.98 -7.86
CA VAL A 177 3.49 -10.22 -8.61
C VAL A 177 2.86 -11.55 -8.18
N GLN A 178 1.80 -11.50 -7.39
CA GLN A 178 1.09 -12.71 -6.94
C GLN A 178 -0.28 -12.87 -7.62
N TRP A 179 -1.03 -11.78 -7.73
CA TRP A 179 -2.21 -11.66 -8.59
C TRP A 179 -1.82 -11.00 -9.91
N ARG A 180 -2.26 -11.60 -11.03
CA ARG A 180 -1.95 -11.06 -12.36
C ARG A 180 -2.97 -10.00 -12.77
N PRO A 181 -2.56 -8.73 -12.92
CA PRO A 181 -3.48 -7.69 -13.38
C PRO A 181 -3.82 -7.89 -14.86
N PRO A 182 -4.97 -7.37 -15.33
CA PRO A 182 -5.32 -7.39 -16.75
C PRO A 182 -4.27 -6.75 -17.67
N ALA A 183 -3.52 -5.76 -17.17
CA ALA A 183 -2.43 -5.12 -17.91
C ALA A 183 -1.22 -6.05 -18.14
N GLY A 184 -1.05 -7.07 -17.29
CA GLY A 184 0.00 -8.07 -17.40
C GLY A 184 1.41 -7.59 -17.02
N ASP A 185 1.55 -6.42 -16.38
CA ASP A 185 2.83 -5.87 -15.90
C ASP A 185 2.85 -5.69 -14.37
N ASP A 186 3.97 -5.15 -13.86
CA ASP A 186 4.23 -4.89 -12.44
C ASP A 186 4.02 -3.42 -12.03
N SER A 187 3.33 -2.64 -12.88
CA SER A 187 3.15 -1.20 -12.73
C SER A 187 2.07 -0.85 -11.70
N THR A 188 2.39 0.09 -10.80
CA THR A 188 1.47 0.61 -9.77
C THR A 188 1.13 2.08 -10.04
N LEU A 189 0.79 2.90 -9.02
CA LEU A 189 0.22 4.24 -9.24
C LEU A 189 1.25 5.31 -9.60
N GLY A 190 2.52 5.16 -9.19
CA GLY A 190 3.57 6.15 -9.46
C GLY A 190 3.36 7.49 -8.77
N ILE A 191 2.81 7.49 -7.55
CA ILE A 191 2.62 8.69 -6.73
C ILE A 191 3.96 9.20 -6.18
N VAL A 192 4.85 8.25 -5.83
CA VAL A 192 6.26 8.52 -5.55
C VAL A 192 7.13 8.01 -6.70
N ASP A 193 8.37 8.48 -6.78
CA ASP A 193 9.32 8.17 -7.86
C ASP A 193 10.29 7.02 -7.54
N PHE A 194 10.09 6.32 -6.43
CA PHE A 194 10.92 5.19 -5.98
C PHE A 194 10.11 3.92 -5.76
N SER A 195 10.78 2.76 -5.81
CA SER A 195 10.21 1.44 -5.48
C SER A 195 10.56 1.00 -4.06
N ILE A 196 9.76 0.08 -3.50
CA ILE A 196 9.91 -0.43 -2.13
C ILE A 196 9.98 -1.96 -2.16
N CYS A 197 10.99 -2.52 -1.52
CA CYS A 197 11.06 -3.92 -1.11
C CYS A 197 10.86 -3.98 0.42
N PRO A 198 9.65 -4.32 0.90
CA PRO A 198 9.37 -4.41 2.34
C PRO A 198 9.86 -5.74 2.91
N HIS A 199 9.72 -5.91 4.23
CA HIS A 199 9.99 -7.15 4.96
C HIS A 199 11.42 -7.66 4.78
N LEU A 200 12.40 -6.74 4.75
CA LEU A 200 13.80 -7.12 4.84
C LEU A 200 14.04 -7.88 6.14
N ALA A 201 14.48 -9.13 6.03
CA ALA A 201 14.71 -10.02 7.14
C ALA A 201 16.18 -10.01 7.59
N GLN A 202 16.39 -10.20 8.88
CA GLN A 202 17.70 -10.60 9.40
C GLN A 202 18.02 -12.04 8.96
N GLU A 203 19.31 -12.40 8.91
CA GLU A 203 19.73 -13.73 8.47
C GLU A 203 18.99 -14.85 9.22
N GLY A 204 18.34 -15.74 8.46
CA GLY A 204 17.61 -16.89 8.98
C GLY A 204 16.18 -16.61 9.47
N MET A 205 15.70 -15.37 9.37
CA MET A 205 14.31 -15.00 9.68
C MET A 205 13.42 -15.03 8.42
N PRO A 206 12.10 -15.24 8.56
CA PRO A 206 11.17 -15.11 7.44
C PRO A 206 11.19 -13.69 6.84
N GLY A 207 11.19 -13.58 5.51
CA GLY A 207 11.18 -12.31 4.77
C GLY A 207 12.22 -12.29 3.66
N ASN A 208 12.48 -11.10 3.10
CA ASN A 208 13.44 -10.91 2.02
C ASN A 208 14.86 -10.77 2.59
N SER A 209 15.82 -11.56 2.11
CA SER A 209 17.22 -11.32 2.42
C SER A 209 17.75 -10.06 1.71
N MET A 210 18.85 -9.49 2.21
CA MET A 210 19.51 -8.37 1.52
C MET A 210 19.99 -8.77 0.11
N ALA A 211 20.40 -10.02 -0.09
CA ALA A 211 20.85 -10.50 -1.39
C ALA A 211 19.68 -10.57 -2.40
N GLU A 212 18.51 -11.06 -1.98
CA GLU A 212 17.29 -11.03 -2.80
C GLU A 212 16.86 -9.60 -3.09
N ALA A 213 16.93 -8.70 -2.10
CA ALA A 213 16.62 -7.29 -2.29
C ALA A 213 17.58 -6.59 -3.27
N GLU A 214 18.87 -6.92 -3.24
CA GLU A 214 19.86 -6.43 -4.21
C GLU A 214 19.59 -6.93 -5.63
N GLN A 215 19.20 -8.21 -5.77
CA GLN A 215 18.82 -8.80 -7.04
C GLN A 215 17.53 -8.17 -7.59
N TRP A 216 16.52 -7.99 -6.73
CA TRP A 216 15.28 -7.30 -7.07
C TRP A 216 15.56 -5.86 -7.52
N ALA A 217 16.34 -5.10 -6.75
CA ALA A 217 16.70 -3.73 -7.09
C ALA A 217 17.47 -3.64 -8.42
N ALA A 218 18.16 -4.71 -8.82
CA ALA A 218 18.81 -4.76 -10.12
C ALA A 218 17.85 -4.81 -11.31
N GLY A 219 16.59 -5.22 -11.10
CA GLY A 219 15.51 -5.17 -12.08
C GLY A 219 14.71 -3.86 -12.09
N ILE A 220 14.97 -2.96 -11.13
CA ILE A 220 14.31 -1.66 -11.01
C ILE A 220 15.19 -0.57 -11.66
N SER A 221 14.59 0.28 -12.49
CA SER A 221 15.30 1.37 -13.19
C SER A 221 15.43 2.63 -12.34
N GLY A 222 14.41 2.95 -11.53
CA GLY A 222 14.38 4.09 -10.64
C GLY A 222 15.08 3.85 -9.30
N PRO A 223 15.09 4.86 -8.39
CA PRO A 223 15.51 4.69 -7.01
C PRO A 223 14.68 3.60 -6.32
N ALA A 224 15.30 2.87 -5.39
CA ALA A 224 14.61 1.84 -4.64
C ALA A 224 15.08 1.79 -3.18
N TYR A 225 14.19 1.33 -2.30
CA TYR A 225 14.47 1.12 -0.89
C TYR A 225 14.14 -0.32 -0.51
N ALA A 226 15.10 -1.03 0.05
CA ALA A 226 14.83 -2.23 0.82
C ALA A 226 14.77 -1.85 2.30
N MET A 227 13.72 -2.29 3.00
CA MET A 227 13.48 -1.86 4.38
C MET A 227 12.84 -2.96 5.22
N ASP A 228 13.24 -3.04 6.47
CA ASP A 228 12.67 -3.98 7.44
C ASP A 228 11.40 -3.43 8.10
N ASP A 229 10.80 -4.26 8.95
CA ASP A 229 9.54 -3.99 9.64
C ASP A 229 9.61 -2.84 10.64
N GLU A 230 10.81 -2.40 11.03
CA GLU A 230 11.07 -1.28 11.93
C GLU A 230 11.32 0.03 11.16
N THR A 231 11.02 0.06 9.86
CA THR A 231 11.30 1.17 8.95
C THR A 231 10.06 1.63 8.19
N ALA A 232 9.98 2.95 8.00
CA ALA A 232 9.01 3.62 7.14
C ALA A 232 9.68 4.72 6.31
N ILE A 233 9.02 5.10 5.22
CA ILE A 233 9.38 6.26 4.40
C ILE A 233 8.26 7.29 4.51
N ARG A 234 8.60 8.46 5.03
CA ARG A 234 7.72 9.62 5.12
C ARG A 234 7.89 10.47 3.85
N VAL A 235 6.77 10.89 3.26
CA VAL A 235 6.76 11.83 2.13
C VAL A 235 5.84 12.99 2.40
N VAL A 236 6.38 14.22 2.33
CA VAL A 236 5.63 15.48 2.49
C VAL A 236 6.09 16.45 1.41
N ASP A 237 5.17 16.92 0.58
CA ASP A 237 5.48 17.87 -0.52
C ASP A 237 6.68 17.43 -1.38
N GLY A 238 6.72 16.13 -1.69
CA GLY A 238 7.81 15.49 -2.47
C GLY A 238 9.12 15.29 -1.71
N THR A 239 9.23 15.72 -0.45
CA THR A 239 10.41 15.46 0.39
C THR A 239 10.34 14.05 0.96
N VAL A 240 11.35 13.24 0.67
CA VAL A 240 11.47 11.84 1.12
C VAL A 240 12.38 11.76 2.35
N GLU A 241 11.87 11.19 3.44
CA GLU A 241 12.61 10.96 4.68
C GLU A 241 12.45 9.50 5.12
N VAL A 242 13.56 8.81 5.42
CA VAL A 242 13.52 7.46 6.02
C VAL A 242 13.44 7.59 7.54
N VAL A 243 12.40 7.01 8.14
CA VAL A 243 12.17 6.94 9.58
C VAL A 243 12.37 5.49 10.01
N SER A 244 13.41 5.23 10.81
CA SER A 244 13.81 3.84 11.09
C SER A 244 14.42 3.67 12.48
N GLU A 245 14.08 2.55 13.11
CA GLU A 245 14.82 1.96 14.24
C GLU A 245 15.47 0.62 13.85
N GLY A 246 15.44 0.28 12.56
CA GLY A 246 15.92 -0.98 11.99
C GLY A 246 16.94 -0.80 10.87
N HIS A 247 16.89 -1.71 9.90
CA HIS A 247 17.80 -1.81 8.76
C HIS A 247 17.08 -1.47 7.46
N TRP A 248 17.78 -0.69 6.64
CA TRP A 248 17.33 -0.35 5.31
C TRP A 248 18.52 -0.08 4.40
N LYS A 249 18.27 -0.12 3.10
CA LYS A 249 19.24 0.20 2.07
C LYS A 249 18.58 0.96 0.93
N HIS A 250 19.17 2.09 0.58
CA HIS A 250 18.80 2.84 -0.62
C HIS A 250 19.66 2.39 -1.80
N PHE A 251 19.01 2.16 -2.93
CA PHE A 251 19.59 1.85 -4.22
C PHE A 251 19.35 3.05 -5.15
N PRO A 252 20.41 3.78 -5.55
CA PRO A 252 20.25 4.91 -6.46
C PRO A 252 19.77 4.44 -7.85
N PRO A 253 19.15 5.33 -8.64
CA PRO A 253 18.76 5.01 -10.01
C PRO A 253 19.98 4.62 -10.85
N ARG A 254 19.75 3.75 -11.83
CA ARG A 254 20.79 3.28 -12.75
C ARG A 254 20.97 4.18 -13.97
#